data_AF-A0A964EU25-F1
#
_entry.id   AF-A0A964EU25-F1
#
_cell.length_a   1.000
_cell.length_b   1.000
_cell.length_c   1.000
_cell.angle_alpha   90.00
_cell.angle_beta   90.00
_cell.angle_gamma   90.00
#
_symmetry.space_group_name_H-M   'P 1'
#
loop_
_entity.id
_entity.type
_entity.pdbx_description
1 polymer ?
#
loop_
_entity_poly.entity_id
_entity_poly.type
_entity_poly.pdbx_seq_one_letter_code
_entity_poly.pdbx_strand_id
1 'polypeptide(L)'
;MSVALLALLSLTAAAAPLSIAARVDDGAWKSGARSPVYGQAVEARVAEIPDATIRWYQIFPNLAPLYKNANHPWEPEPYKWVGLDTIEYKRVEVEAFAGQWQVTLFEAGGQSHLLADPWGSPYHHRSLGSFWLQAEVEVNGETRRSPGIEDVDAYGLTPDVFRVSVRQDDSYLGYLTSFFNVPGLFGSVTRQSEHYIGVDCADALVAAEHRWRGQKLEKNYNVAMLMDRWPAVAKTTLSGGDAEDPLRWGEQIKPGDVIAVRYPGARGFQHIGALYRDADGDGLLSEGDLVIHAGPHPLTVSRLRDGGFDGEVRILRP
;
A
#
# COMPACT_ATOMS: atom_id res chain seq x y z
N MET A 1 -0.18 69.06 21.25
CA MET A 1 -0.58 67.82 21.93
C MET A 1 -0.87 66.78 20.86
N SER A 2 0.08 65.90 20.55
CA SER A 2 -0.12 64.80 19.60
C SER A 2 -0.39 63.52 20.36
N VAL A 3 -1.60 63.00 20.20
CA VAL A 3 -2.01 61.69 20.74
C VAL A 3 -1.44 60.63 19.81
N ALA A 4 -0.42 59.91 20.26
CA ALA A 4 0.10 58.74 19.56
C ALA A 4 -0.86 57.57 19.79
N LEU A 5 -1.57 57.18 18.73
CA LEU A 5 -2.44 56.01 18.70
C LEU A 5 -1.55 54.75 18.61
N LEU A 6 -1.35 54.05 19.73
CA LEU A 6 -0.72 52.73 19.72
C LEU A 6 -1.72 51.73 19.12
N ALA A 7 -1.50 51.33 17.87
CA ALA A 7 -2.15 50.17 17.28
C ALA A 7 -1.53 48.91 17.91
N LEU A 8 -2.28 48.27 18.81
CA LEU A 8 -2.01 46.91 19.27
C LEU A 8 -2.27 45.95 18.11
N LEU A 9 -1.22 45.61 17.37
CA LEU A 9 -1.20 44.48 16.46
C LEU A 9 -1.22 43.20 17.30
N SER A 10 -2.42 42.65 17.51
CA SER A 10 -2.62 41.29 18.00
C SER A 10 -2.08 40.33 16.96
N LEU A 11 -0.80 39.96 17.07
CA LEU A 11 -0.23 38.82 16.37
C LEU A 11 -0.92 37.56 16.91
N THR A 12 -2.02 37.16 16.28
CA THR A 12 -2.57 35.82 16.45
C THR A 12 -1.55 34.86 15.89
N ALA A 13 -0.68 34.32 16.75
CA ALA A 13 0.17 33.20 16.41
C ALA A 13 -0.75 32.08 15.89
N ALA A 14 -0.67 31.78 14.60
CA ALA A 14 -1.41 30.68 14.02
C ALA A 14 -1.08 29.43 14.84
N ALA A 15 -2.11 28.81 15.43
CA ALA A 15 -1.91 27.60 16.20
C ALA A 15 -1.25 26.55 15.31
N ALA A 16 -0.26 25.83 15.86
CA ALA A 16 0.41 24.77 15.13
C ALA A 16 -0.62 23.76 14.60
N PRO A 17 -0.44 23.23 13.38
CA PRO A 17 -1.36 22.25 12.81
C PRO A 17 -1.41 21.00 13.70
N LEU A 18 -2.60 20.41 13.82
CA LEU A 18 -2.78 19.17 14.56
C LEU A 18 -1.95 18.07 13.88
N SER A 19 -1.22 17.27 14.65
CA SER A 19 -0.42 16.19 14.10
C SER A 19 -0.59 14.91 14.90
N ILE A 20 -0.64 13.78 14.18
CA ILE A 20 -0.63 12.45 14.78
C ILE A 20 0.83 12.03 14.93
N ALA A 21 1.19 11.68 16.16
CA ALA A 21 2.43 10.99 16.47
C ALA A 21 2.13 9.51 16.75
N ALA A 22 3.03 8.63 16.38
CA ALA A 22 2.91 7.20 16.66
C ALA A 22 4.23 6.59 17.11
N ARG A 23 4.07 5.54 17.91
CA ARG A 23 5.14 4.70 18.47
C ARG A 23 4.89 3.25 18.07
N VAL A 24 5.97 2.52 17.80
CA VAL A 24 5.96 1.07 17.58
C VAL A 24 6.68 0.42 18.76
N ASP A 25 6.02 -0.54 19.42
CA ASP A 25 6.45 -1.14 20.69
C ASP A 25 6.89 -0.06 21.70
N ASP A 26 8.05 -0.24 22.34
CA ASP A 26 8.65 0.73 23.29
C ASP A 26 9.49 1.83 22.61
N GLY A 27 9.32 2.02 21.30
CA GLY A 27 10.09 2.98 20.51
C GLY A 27 9.81 4.46 20.85
N ALA A 28 10.44 5.37 20.12
CA ALA A 28 10.17 6.79 20.27
C ALA A 28 8.88 7.22 19.56
N TRP A 29 8.14 8.13 20.18
CA TRP A 29 7.06 8.86 19.51
C TRP A 29 7.64 9.71 18.38
N LYS A 30 7.11 9.54 17.18
CA LYS A 30 7.49 10.30 15.99
C LYS A 30 6.24 10.73 15.24
N SER A 31 6.29 11.78 14.43
CA SER A 31 5.21 12.17 13.50
C SER A 31 5.40 11.57 12.10
N GLY A 32 4.32 11.49 11.32
CA GLY A 32 4.34 10.94 9.95
C GLY A 32 4.32 9.40 9.88
N ALA A 33 4.46 8.85 8.67
CA ALA A 33 4.20 7.44 8.39
C ALA A 33 5.04 6.44 9.21
N ARG A 34 4.43 5.34 9.63
CA ARG A 34 5.09 4.20 10.31
C ARG A 34 5.03 2.95 9.46
N SER A 35 6.04 2.10 9.62
CA SER A 35 6.03 0.75 9.05
C SER A 35 6.48 -0.24 10.12
N PRO A 36 5.56 -0.79 10.92
CA PRO A 36 5.84 -1.87 11.87
C PRO A 36 5.86 -3.24 11.15
N VAL A 37 6.52 -4.22 11.77
CA VAL A 37 6.37 -5.64 11.46
C VAL A 37 5.08 -6.16 12.10
N TYR A 38 4.40 -7.09 11.46
CA TYR A 38 3.23 -7.76 11.99
C TYR A 38 3.54 -8.37 13.37
N GLY A 39 2.63 -8.18 14.31
CA GLY A 39 2.81 -8.60 15.71
C GLY A 39 3.45 -7.53 16.61
N GLN A 40 3.97 -6.42 16.07
CA GLN A 40 4.39 -5.27 16.87
C GLN A 40 3.19 -4.42 17.28
N ALA A 41 3.22 -3.90 18.50
CA ALA A 41 2.22 -2.97 18.98
C ALA A 41 2.41 -1.59 18.31
N VAL A 42 1.32 -0.91 18.01
CA VAL A 42 1.33 0.44 17.47
C VAL A 42 0.34 1.30 18.23
N GLU A 43 0.84 2.38 18.79
CA GLU A 43 0.02 3.40 19.43
C GLU A 43 0.12 4.71 18.64
N ALA A 44 -0.99 5.42 18.55
CA ALA A 44 -1.08 6.76 17.99
C ALA A 44 -1.57 7.73 19.05
N ARG A 45 -1.12 8.98 18.98
CA ARG A 45 -1.55 10.05 19.88
C ARG A 45 -1.60 11.39 19.18
N VAL A 46 -2.40 12.27 19.76
CA VAL A 46 -2.44 13.70 19.46
C VAL A 46 -2.15 14.45 20.76
N ALA A 47 -1.44 15.58 20.67
CA ALA A 47 -1.19 16.40 21.85
C ALA A 47 -2.52 16.89 22.44
N GLU A 48 -2.72 16.65 23.73
CA GLU A 48 -3.93 17.02 24.44
C GLU A 48 -4.12 18.54 24.48
N ILE A 49 -5.34 18.98 24.18
CA ILE A 49 -5.77 20.37 24.26
C ILE A 49 -6.80 20.46 25.38
N PRO A 50 -6.56 21.25 26.44
CA PRO A 50 -7.52 21.42 27.53
C PRO A 50 -8.90 21.84 27.02
N ASP A 51 -9.94 21.32 27.66
CA ASP A 51 -11.35 21.60 27.36
C ASP A 51 -11.80 21.23 25.93
N ALA A 52 -10.97 20.48 25.20
CA ALA A 52 -11.28 19.99 23.86
C ALA A 52 -11.78 18.55 23.86
N THR A 53 -12.49 18.16 22.80
CA THR A 53 -12.84 16.76 22.54
C THR A 53 -12.11 16.26 21.29
N ILE A 54 -11.72 14.99 21.28
CA ILE A 54 -11.02 14.36 20.16
C ILE A 54 -11.83 13.22 19.56
N ARG A 55 -11.79 13.12 18.23
CA ARG A 55 -12.33 12.00 17.45
C ARG A 55 -11.27 11.48 16.49
N TRP A 56 -11.32 10.18 16.23
CA TRP A 56 -10.42 9.51 15.31
C TRP A 56 -11.19 8.93 14.13
N TYR A 57 -10.59 9.02 12.96
CA TYR A 57 -11.16 8.53 11.73
C TYR A 57 -10.15 7.64 11.01
N GLN A 58 -10.64 6.57 10.41
CA GLN A 58 -9.90 5.79 9.43
C GLN A 58 -10.35 6.21 8.03
N ILE A 59 -9.38 6.40 7.15
CA ILE A 59 -9.60 6.73 5.74
C ILE A 59 -9.31 5.47 4.92
N PHE A 60 -10.29 5.08 4.12
CA PHE A 60 -10.23 3.93 3.24
C PHE A 60 -10.18 4.43 1.79
N PRO A 61 -9.23 3.97 0.97
CA PRO A 61 -9.38 4.04 -0.47
C PRO A 61 -10.36 2.97 -0.96
N ASN A 62 -11.19 3.27 -1.95
CA ASN A 62 -12.08 2.28 -2.54
C ASN A 62 -11.27 1.26 -3.35
N LEU A 63 -11.29 0.00 -2.94
CA LEU A 63 -10.47 -1.06 -3.54
C LEU A 63 -11.18 -1.80 -4.68
N ALA A 64 -12.44 -1.49 -4.96
CA ALA A 64 -13.25 -2.19 -5.96
C ALA A 64 -13.04 -1.69 -7.41
N PRO A 65 -12.91 -0.38 -7.69
CA PRO A 65 -12.73 0.11 -9.05
C PRO A 65 -11.41 -0.34 -9.69
N LEU A 66 -11.43 -0.53 -11.01
CA LEU A 66 -10.23 -0.71 -11.82
C LEU A 66 -9.69 0.67 -12.21
N TYR A 67 -8.94 1.30 -11.32
CA TYR A 67 -8.38 2.61 -11.62
C TYR A 67 -7.30 2.49 -12.71
N LYS A 68 -7.16 3.54 -13.52
CA LYS A 68 -6.17 3.54 -14.60
C LYS A 68 -5.66 4.92 -14.97
N ASN A 69 -4.33 5.04 -15.05
CA ASN A 69 -3.69 6.17 -15.71
C ASN A 69 -3.33 5.89 -17.18
N ALA A 70 -3.42 4.63 -17.60
CA ALA A 70 -3.22 4.17 -18.97
C ALA A 70 -4.32 3.18 -19.37
N ASN A 71 -4.62 3.06 -20.67
CA ASN A 71 -5.59 2.07 -21.14
C ASN A 71 -5.16 0.65 -20.78
N HIS A 72 -6.11 -0.16 -20.31
CA HIS A 72 -5.87 -1.56 -20.00
C HIS A 72 -5.53 -2.37 -21.26
N PRO A 73 -4.94 -3.57 -21.11
CA PRO A 73 -4.55 -4.41 -22.24
C PRO A 73 -5.71 -4.83 -23.17
N TRP A 74 -6.95 -4.86 -22.67
CA TRP A 74 -8.16 -5.24 -23.42
C TRP A 74 -8.95 -4.06 -24.00
N GLU A 75 -8.46 -2.83 -23.82
CA GLU A 75 -9.09 -1.62 -24.33
C GLU A 75 -8.48 -1.17 -25.67
N PRO A 76 -9.18 -0.32 -26.46
CA PRO A 76 -8.59 0.33 -27.62
C PRO A 76 -7.34 1.14 -27.23
N GLU A 77 -6.33 1.16 -28.09
CA GLU A 77 -5.03 1.80 -27.81
C GLU A 77 -4.43 1.35 -26.46
N PRO A 78 -4.17 0.03 -26.27
CA PRO A 78 -3.74 -0.50 -24.99
C PRO A 78 -2.42 0.13 -24.54
N TYR A 79 -2.26 0.32 -23.24
CA TYR A 79 -1.10 0.96 -22.59
C TYR A 79 -0.89 2.45 -22.91
N LYS A 80 -1.80 3.08 -23.67
CA LYS A 80 -1.75 4.53 -23.92
C LYS A 80 -2.09 5.29 -22.64
N TRP A 81 -1.24 6.26 -22.28
CA TRP A 81 -1.50 7.19 -21.18
C TRP A 81 -2.79 7.99 -21.40
N VAL A 82 -3.63 8.08 -20.37
CA VAL A 82 -4.93 8.78 -20.41
C VAL A 82 -5.08 9.89 -19.36
N GLY A 83 -4.08 10.09 -18.49
CA GLY A 83 -4.12 11.08 -17.41
C GLY A 83 -4.06 10.40 -16.04
N LEU A 84 -4.15 11.17 -14.97
CA LEU A 84 -4.23 10.62 -13.62
C LEU A 84 -5.70 10.32 -13.29
N ASP A 85 -5.98 9.10 -12.85
CA ASP A 85 -7.31 8.74 -12.36
C ASP A 85 -7.58 9.34 -10.97
N THR A 86 -8.86 9.44 -10.61
CA THR A 86 -9.27 9.90 -9.28
C THR A 86 -9.66 8.72 -8.41
N ILE A 87 -8.88 8.49 -7.36
CA ILE A 87 -9.17 7.46 -6.36
C ILE A 87 -10.27 7.97 -5.43
N GLU A 88 -11.28 7.14 -5.20
CA GLU A 88 -12.36 7.43 -4.26
C GLU A 88 -11.91 7.06 -2.85
N TYR A 89 -12.21 7.93 -1.87
CA TYR A 89 -11.91 7.68 -0.47
C TYR A 89 -13.16 7.84 0.39
N LYS A 90 -13.21 7.10 1.49
CA LYS A 90 -14.25 7.20 2.51
C LYS A 90 -13.60 7.31 3.87
N ARG A 91 -14.10 8.24 4.67
CA ARG A 91 -13.68 8.45 6.05
C ARG A 91 -14.75 7.91 6.99
N VAL A 92 -14.35 7.09 7.96
CA VAL A 92 -15.25 6.48 8.95
C VAL A 92 -14.72 6.75 10.35
N GLU A 93 -15.59 7.18 11.26
CA GLU A 93 -15.23 7.39 12.67
C GLU A 93 -14.95 6.06 13.35
N VAL A 94 -13.84 5.99 14.10
CA VAL A 94 -13.54 4.85 14.97
C VAL A 94 -14.13 5.16 16.34
N GLU A 95 -15.41 4.86 16.54
CA GLU A 95 -16.15 5.23 17.77
C GLU A 95 -15.47 4.73 19.05
N ALA A 96 -14.83 3.56 18.99
CA ALA A 96 -14.08 2.99 20.10
C ALA A 96 -12.90 3.87 20.58
N PHE A 97 -12.48 4.85 19.77
CA PHE A 97 -11.39 5.79 20.06
C PHE A 97 -11.89 7.18 20.49
N ALA A 98 -13.20 7.41 20.55
CA ALA A 98 -13.76 8.71 20.91
C ALA A 98 -13.28 9.17 22.29
N GLY A 99 -12.84 10.43 22.39
CA GLY A 99 -12.35 11.03 23.63
C GLY A 99 -10.97 10.56 24.09
N GLN A 100 -10.29 9.68 23.34
CA GLN A 100 -8.97 9.17 23.69
C GLN A 100 -7.87 9.94 22.95
N TRP A 101 -7.00 10.63 23.70
CA TRP A 101 -5.86 11.36 23.14
C TRP A 101 -4.71 10.45 22.68
N GLN A 102 -4.68 9.22 23.19
CA GLN A 102 -3.78 8.14 22.80
C GLN A 102 -4.60 6.87 22.61
N VAL A 103 -4.36 6.16 21.51
CA VAL A 103 -5.10 4.96 21.10
C VAL A 103 -4.15 3.88 20.64
N THR A 104 -4.51 2.62 20.89
CA THR A 104 -3.81 1.45 20.33
C THR A 104 -4.42 1.10 18.98
N LEU A 105 -3.63 1.14 17.92
CA LEU A 105 -4.06 0.76 16.57
C LEU A 105 -3.90 -0.75 16.34
N PHE A 106 -2.77 -1.29 16.81
CA PHE A 106 -2.41 -2.69 16.71
C PHE A 106 -1.84 -3.17 18.05
N GLU A 107 -2.28 -4.33 18.52
CA GLU A 107 -1.75 -4.98 19.72
C GLU A 107 -0.49 -5.80 19.40
N ALA A 108 0.33 -6.04 20.43
CA ALA A 108 1.33 -7.10 20.35
C ALA A 108 0.64 -8.44 20.03
N GLY A 109 1.15 -9.16 19.02
CA GLY A 109 0.50 -10.36 18.48
C GLY A 109 -0.45 -10.11 17.30
N GLY A 110 -0.62 -8.87 16.87
CA GLY A 110 -1.16 -8.54 15.54
C GLY A 110 -2.68 -8.39 15.45
N GLN A 111 -3.37 -8.30 16.59
CA GLN A 111 -4.78 -7.89 16.62
C GLN A 111 -4.89 -6.41 16.25
N SER A 112 -5.80 -6.10 15.31
CA SER A 112 -6.08 -4.74 14.86
C SER A 112 -7.34 -4.20 15.53
N HIS A 113 -7.29 -2.95 15.99
CA HIS A 113 -8.45 -2.18 16.47
C HIS A 113 -9.04 -1.26 15.39
N LEU A 114 -8.49 -1.32 14.17
CA LEU A 114 -9.01 -0.60 13.02
C LEU A 114 -10.26 -1.27 12.44
N LEU A 115 -11.06 -0.48 11.75
CA LEU A 115 -12.31 -0.92 11.15
C LEU A 115 -12.04 -1.76 9.91
N ALA A 116 -13.01 -2.62 9.59
CA ALA A 116 -13.05 -3.31 8.31
C ALA A 116 -13.46 -2.34 7.19
N ASP A 117 -13.07 -2.67 5.96
CA ASP A 117 -13.44 -1.89 4.78
C ASP A 117 -14.95 -1.63 4.69
N PRO A 118 -15.41 -0.36 4.66
CA PRO A 118 -16.82 -0.02 4.55
C PRO A 118 -17.44 -0.38 3.19
N TRP A 119 -16.64 -0.73 2.16
CA TRP A 119 -17.15 -1.24 0.88
C TRP A 119 -17.24 -2.76 0.82
N GLY A 120 -16.70 -3.49 1.80
CA GLY A 120 -16.69 -4.95 1.81
C GLY A 120 -15.84 -5.56 0.69
N SER A 121 -14.77 -4.89 0.27
CA SER A 121 -13.85 -5.37 -0.75
C SER A 121 -13.18 -6.68 -0.32
N PRO A 122 -13.11 -7.69 -1.22
CA PRO A 122 -12.38 -8.92 -0.94
C PRO A 122 -10.86 -8.70 -0.86
N TYR A 123 -10.37 -7.54 -1.29
CA TYR A 123 -8.95 -7.18 -1.26
C TYR A 123 -8.51 -6.50 0.05
N HIS A 124 -9.44 -6.27 0.99
CA HIS A 124 -9.10 -5.60 2.24
C HIS A 124 -8.52 -6.59 3.27
N HIS A 125 -7.35 -6.25 3.80
CA HIS A 125 -6.65 -6.97 4.85
C HIS A 125 -6.78 -6.22 6.18
N ARG A 126 -7.14 -6.92 7.26
CA ARG A 126 -7.37 -6.31 8.59
C ARG A 126 -6.09 -5.99 9.36
N SER A 127 -5.01 -6.69 9.10
CA SER A 127 -3.81 -6.67 9.94
C SER A 127 -2.48 -6.54 9.19
N LEU A 128 -2.52 -6.57 7.86
CA LEU A 128 -1.38 -6.32 6.98
C LEU A 128 -1.80 -5.24 5.98
N GLY A 129 -0.82 -4.52 5.46
CA GLY A 129 -1.05 -3.46 4.48
C GLY A 129 -0.99 -2.06 5.08
N SER A 130 -1.54 -1.11 4.33
CA SER A 130 -1.50 0.31 4.65
C SER A 130 -2.85 0.82 5.15
N PHE A 131 -2.80 1.64 6.21
CA PHE A 131 -3.96 2.19 6.89
C PHE A 131 -3.73 3.69 7.11
N TRP A 132 -4.71 4.52 6.72
CA TRP A 132 -4.64 5.97 6.87
C TRP A 132 -5.57 6.43 7.97
N LEU A 133 -5.10 7.37 8.80
CA LEU A 133 -5.88 7.92 9.89
C LEU A 133 -5.86 9.45 9.88
N GLN A 134 -6.94 10.00 10.43
CA GLN A 134 -7.11 11.41 10.70
C GLN A 134 -7.63 11.58 12.13
N ALA A 135 -7.22 12.66 12.79
CA ALA A 135 -7.79 13.09 14.06
C ALA A 135 -8.45 14.45 13.89
N GLU A 136 -9.59 14.63 14.54
CA GLU A 136 -10.26 15.91 14.67
C GLU A 136 -10.36 16.28 16.15
N VAL A 137 -10.09 17.54 16.46
CA VAL A 137 -10.21 18.10 17.81
C VAL A 137 -11.15 19.28 17.77
N GLU A 138 -12.19 19.25 18.58
CA GLU A 138 -13.13 20.36 18.75
C GLU A 138 -12.80 21.12 20.04
N VAL A 139 -12.54 22.42 19.93
CA VAL A 139 -12.21 23.32 21.05
C VAL A 139 -12.90 24.66 20.85
N ASN A 140 -13.67 25.13 21.84
CA ASN A 140 -14.41 26.40 21.78
C ASN A 140 -15.33 26.53 20.54
N GLY A 141 -15.88 25.43 20.04
CA GLY A 141 -16.71 25.39 18.83
C GLY A 141 -15.94 25.44 17.50
N GLU A 142 -14.60 25.46 17.54
CA GLU A 142 -13.74 25.33 16.36
C GLU A 142 -13.23 23.89 16.22
N THR A 143 -13.30 23.34 15.00
CA THR A 143 -12.69 22.04 14.68
C THR A 143 -11.31 22.24 14.07
N ARG A 144 -10.29 21.64 14.69
CA ARG A 144 -8.94 21.47 14.15
C ARG A 144 -8.76 20.05 13.66
N ARG A 145 -8.01 19.87 12.57
CA ARG A 145 -7.83 18.56 11.92
C ARG A 145 -6.35 18.31 11.69
N SER A 146 -5.93 17.05 11.82
CA SER A 146 -4.69 16.60 11.19
C SER A 146 -4.93 16.45 9.69
N PRO A 147 -3.87 16.38 8.87
CA PRO A 147 -4.03 16.00 7.47
C PRO A 147 -4.87 14.72 7.34
N GLY A 148 -5.78 14.71 6.38
CA GLY A 148 -6.84 13.71 6.27
C GLY A 148 -7.45 13.58 4.88
N ILE A 149 -8.76 13.28 4.83
CA ILE A 149 -9.45 12.97 3.56
C ILE A 149 -9.54 14.18 2.62
N GLU A 150 -9.47 15.39 3.18
CA GLU A 150 -9.41 16.65 2.46
C GLU A 150 -8.03 16.91 1.82
N ASP A 151 -6.98 16.25 2.30
CA ASP A 151 -5.61 16.41 1.82
C ASP A 151 -5.33 15.44 0.66
N VAL A 152 -6.03 15.67 -0.45
CA VAL A 152 -5.91 14.94 -1.71
C VAL A 152 -5.40 15.89 -2.79
N ASP A 153 -4.47 15.41 -3.61
CA ASP A 153 -4.06 16.10 -4.83
C ASP A 153 -4.32 15.24 -6.07
N ALA A 154 -3.83 15.68 -7.24
CA ALA A 154 -4.06 14.97 -8.51
C ALA A 154 -3.56 13.51 -8.52
N TYR A 155 -2.72 13.10 -7.57
CA TYR A 155 -2.20 11.74 -7.47
C TYR A 155 -2.99 10.87 -6.49
N GLY A 156 -3.77 11.46 -5.57
CA GLY A 156 -4.52 10.81 -4.50
C GLY A 156 -4.24 11.43 -3.12
N LEU A 157 -4.40 10.68 -2.03
CA LEU A 157 -4.07 11.17 -0.68
C LEU A 157 -2.61 11.62 -0.61
N THR A 158 -2.36 12.81 -0.06
CA THR A 158 -1.01 13.33 0.08
C THR A 158 -0.20 12.52 1.09
N PRO A 159 1.14 12.50 0.97
CA PRO A 159 2.01 11.81 1.94
C PRO A 159 1.98 12.38 3.36
N ASP A 160 1.34 13.54 3.56
CA ASP A 160 1.21 14.18 4.87
C ASP A 160 0.10 13.55 5.72
N VAL A 161 -0.85 12.84 5.10
CA VAL A 161 -1.86 12.04 5.80
C VAL A 161 -1.18 10.91 6.57
N PHE A 162 -1.47 10.82 7.87
CA PHE A 162 -0.81 9.83 8.72
C PHE A 162 -1.16 8.41 8.28
N ARG A 163 -0.13 7.58 8.09
CA ARG A 163 -0.24 6.21 7.59
C ARG A 163 0.55 5.22 8.45
N VAL A 164 -0.02 4.04 8.66
CA VAL A 164 0.70 2.86 9.19
C VAL A 164 0.71 1.79 8.11
N SER A 165 1.89 1.32 7.71
CA SER A 165 2.08 0.26 6.70
C SER A 165 2.67 -0.98 7.36
N VAL A 166 1.80 -1.87 7.83
CA VAL A 166 2.18 -3.12 8.51
C VAL A 166 2.69 -4.12 7.49
N ARG A 167 3.94 -4.56 7.64
CA ARG A 167 4.57 -5.58 6.81
C ARG A 167 4.61 -6.92 7.54
N GLN A 168 4.52 -8.03 6.82
CA GLN A 168 4.57 -9.35 7.45
C GLN A 168 5.88 -9.61 8.20
N ASP A 169 7.01 -9.26 7.61
CA ASP A 169 8.37 -9.42 8.16
C ASP A 169 9.35 -8.48 7.44
N ASP A 170 10.66 -8.60 7.72
CA ASP A 170 11.72 -7.78 7.12
C ASP A 170 12.27 -8.35 5.78
N SER A 171 11.62 -9.37 5.20
CA SER A 171 11.97 -9.88 3.88
C SER A 171 11.38 -9.03 2.76
N TYR A 172 11.83 -9.27 1.53
CA TYR A 172 11.23 -8.68 0.33
C TYR A 172 9.70 -8.87 0.28
N LEU A 173 9.22 -10.10 0.54
CA LEU A 173 7.80 -10.41 0.59
C LEU A 173 7.11 -9.65 1.72
N GLY A 174 7.75 -9.55 2.88
CA GLY A 174 7.28 -8.73 3.98
C GLY A 174 7.00 -7.29 3.54
N TYR A 175 7.99 -6.61 2.96
CA TYR A 175 7.80 -5.27 2.40
C TYR A 175 6.71 -5.21 1.33
N LEU A 176 6.57 -6.24 0.49
CA LEU A 176 5.49 -6.31 -0.50
C LEU A 176 4.10 -6.36 0.15
N THR A 177 3.91 -7.13 1.23
CA THR A 177 2.62 -7.18 1.95
C THR A 177 2.20 -5.84 2.56
N SER A 178 3.14 -4.90 2.76
CA SER A 178 2.80 -3.55 3.23
C SER A 178 1.95 -2.74 2.24
N PHE A 179 1.90 -3.19 0.97
CA PHE A 179 1.06 -2.64 -0.09
C PHE A 179 -0.34 -3.26 -0.17
N PHE A 180 -0.72 -4.19 0.71
CA PHE A 180 -2.14 -4.52 0.88
C PHE A 180 -2.92 -3.26 1.28
N ASN A 181 -4.20 -3.21 0.94
CA ASN A 181 -5.07 -2.04 1.08
C ASN A 181 -4.67 -0.80 0.26
N VAL A 182 -3.69 -0.91 -0.65
CA VAL A 182 -3.39 0.11 -1.65
C VAL A 182 -4.19 -0.20 -2.92
N PRO A 183 -4.88 0.79 -3.54
CA PRO A 183 -5.57 0.61 -4.80
C PRO A 183 -4.71 0.01 -5.91
N GLY A 184 -5.30 -0.89 -6.67
CA GLY A 184 -4.79 -1.26 -7.99
C GLY A 184 -5.01 -0.08 -8.93
N LEU A 185 -3.94 0.39 -9.55
CA LEU A 185 -3.96 1.55 -10.43
C LEU A 185 -3.08 1.27 -11.65
N PHE A 186 -3.70 0.91 -12.77
CA PHE A 186 -2.97 0.51 -13.96
C PHE A 186 -2.20 1.69 -14.57
N GLY A 187 -0.89 1.53 -14.77
CA GLY A 187 -0.03 2.63 -15.20
C GLY A 187 0.22 3.65 -14.07
N SER A 188 0.25 3.19 -12.82
CA SER A 188 0.66 4.02 -11.69
C SER A 188 1.98 4.73 -11.97
N VAL A 189 2.18 5.88 -11.31
CA VAL A 189 3.43 6.63 -11.41
C VAL A 189 4.24 6.52 -10.13
N THR A 190 5.52 6.87 -10.21
CA THR A 190 6.51 6.74 -9.14
C THR A 190 6.01 7.34 -7.85
N ARG A 191 5.40 8.52 -7.91
CA ARG A 191 4.83 9.20 -6.74
C ARG A 191 3.74 8.36 -6.07
N GLN A 192 2.88 7.71 -6.86
CA GLN A 192 1.78 6.91 -6.34
C GLN A 192 2.30 5.64 -5.66
N SER A 193 3.23 4.93 -6.30
CA SER A 193 3.81 3.71 -5.75
C SER A 193 4.77 3.99 -4.58
N GLU A 194 5.59 5.04 -4.65
CA GLU A 194 6.47 5.46 -3.56
C GLU A 194 5.68 5.79 -2.29
N HIS A 195 4.49 6.39 -2.41
CA HIS A 195 3.69 6.86 -1.27
C HIS A 195 2.47 5.99 -0.93
N TYR A 196 2.38 4.76 -1.46
CA TYR A 196 1.27 3.82 -1.20
C TYR A 196 -0.10 4.37 -1.63
N ILE A 197 -0.14 5.23 -2.64
CA ILE A 197 -1.39 5.84 -3.11
C ILE A 197 -2.08 4.91 -4.13
N GLY A 198 -1.31 4.28 -5.00
CA GLY A 198 -1.79 3.34 -6.01
C GLY A 198 -0.62 2.59 -6.63
N VAL A 199 -0.84 1.34 -7.01
CA VAL A 199 0.19 0.47 -7.60
C VAL A 199 -0.36 -0.38 -8.75
N ASP A 200 0.47 -0.65 -9.73
CA ASP A 200 0.28 -1.72 -10.71
C ASP A 200 1.17 -2.95 -10.40
N CYS A 201 1.12 -3.94 -11.28
CA CYS A 201 1.86 -5.21 -11.14
C CYS A 201 3.38 -5.03 -10.98
N ALA A 202 4.01 -4.13 -11.73
CA ALA A 202 5.46 -3.96 -11.70
C ALA A 202 5.87 -2.99 -10.58
N ASP A 203 5.10 -1.91 -10.40
CA ASP A 203 5.40 -0.87 -9.44
C ASP A 203 5.35 -1.37 -7.98
N ALA A 204 4.38 -2.23 -7.63
CA ALA A 204 4.31 -2.82 -6.29
C ALA A 204 5.59 -3.61 -5.95
N LEU A 205 6.04 -4.45 -6.87
CA LEU A 205 7.22 -5.30 -6.69
C LEU A 205 8.50 -4.47 -6.53
N VAL A 206 8.65 -3.41 -7.33
CA VAL A 206 9.86 -2.60 -7.32
C VAL A 206 9.86 -1.61 -6.15
N ALA A 207 8.72 -1.04 -5.80
CA ALA A 207 8.59 -0.19 -4.63
C ALA A 207 8.88 -0.99 -3.34
N ALA A 208 8.41 -2.24 -3.25
CA ALA A 208 8.76 -3.15 -2.16
C ALA A 208 10.27 -3.45 -2.11
N GLU A 209 10.89 -3.74 -3.26
CA GLU A 209 12.34 -4.00 -3.36
C GLU A 209 13.15 -2.80 -2.86
N HIS A 210 12.85 -1.59 -3.33
CA HIS A 210 13.57 -0.39 -2.92
C HIS A 210 13.40 -0.15 -1.42
N ARG A 211 12.20 -0.32 -0.87
CA ARG A 211 11.95 -0.18 0.57
C ARG A 211 12.72 -1.20 1.39
N TRP A 212 12.73 -2.46 0.95
CA TRP A 212 13.49 -3.53 1.58
C TRP A 212 15.00 -3.23 1.59
N ARG A 213 15.52 -2.64 0.51
CA ARG A 213 16.93 -2.24 0.38
C ARG A 213 17.25 -0.88 1.02
N GLY A 214 16.27 -0.18 1.61
CA GLY A 214 16.45 1.16 2.16
C GLY A 214 16.73 2.25 1.11
N GLN A 215 16.26 2.05 -0.12
CA GLN A 215 16.46 2.91 -1.28
C GLN A 215 15.18 3.68 -1.64
N LYS A 216 15.34 4.79 -2.34
CA LYS A 216 14.23 5.57 -2.91
C LYS A 216 13.88 5.06 -4.31
N LEU A 217 12.60 5.03 -4.65
CA LEU A 217 12.17 4.79 -6.03
C LEU A 217 12.34 6.07 -6.85
N GLU A 218 13.11 6.02 -7.94
CA GLU A 218 13.45 7.21 -8.73
C GLU A 218 12.68 7.33 -10.06
N LYS A 219 12.06 6.23 -10.53
CA LYS A 219 11.36 6.18 -11.81
C LYS A 219 10.32 5.06 -11.85
N ASN A 220 9.44 5.13 -12.85
CA ASN A 220 8.46 4.09 -13.16
C ASN A 220 9.15 2.85 -13.75
N TYR A 221 8.59 1.68 -13.47
CA TYR A 221 9.02 0.43 -14.08
C TYR A 221 7.84 -0.26 -14.74
N ASN A 222 8.08 -0.88 -15.89
CA ASN A 222 7.14 -1.82 -16.48
C ASN A 222 7.75 -3.23 -16.45
N VAL A 223 6.94 -4.24 -16.74
CA VAL A 223 7.36 -5.65 -16.72
C VAL A 223 8.59 -5.90 -17.60
N ALA A 224 8.65 -5.30 -18.79
CA ALA A 224 9.78 -5.47 -19.71
C ALA A 224 11.10 -4.93 -19.12
N MET A 225 11.07 -3.80 -18.41
CA MET A 225 12.25 -3.27 -17.73
C MET A 225 12.74 -4.19 -16.59
N LEU A 226 11.83 -4.90 -15.93
CA LEU A 226 12.19 -5.84 -14.86
C LEU A 226 12.86 -7.11 -15.40
N MET A 227 12.52 -7.51 -16.63
CA MET A 227 13.17 -8.62 -17.30
C MET A 227 14.68 -8.41 -17.49
N ASP A 228 15.11 -7.16 -17.65
CA ASP A 228 16.52 -6.80 -17.82
C ASP A 228 17.19 -6.43 -16.48
N ARG A 229 16.40 -6.08 -15.46
CA ARG A 229 16.89 -5.66 -14.14
C ARG A 229 17.29 -6.84 -13.27
N TRP A 230 16.46 -7.88 -13.24
CA TRP A 230 16.65 -9.02 -12.33
C TRP A 230 17.15 -10.25 -13.09
N PRO A 231 18.13 -10.99 -12.54
CA PRO A 231 18.61 -12.21 -13.16
C PRO A 231 17.50 -13.26 -13.26
N ALA A 232 17.37 -13.90 -14.42
CA ALA A 232 16.50 -15.05 -14.60
C ALA A 232 17.13 -16.29 -13.95
N VAL A 233 16.31 -17.04 -13.21
CA VAL A 233 16.72 -18.27 -12.50
C VAL A 233 16.03 -19.51 -13.07
N ALA A 234 14.87 -19.35 -13.70
CA ALA A 234 14.17 -20.44 -14.38
C ALA A 234 13.27 -19.90 -15.52
N LYS A 235 12.86 -20.80 -16.40
CA LYS A 235 11.89 -20.58 -17.47
C LYS A 235 11.08 -21.85 -17.65
N THR A 236 9.77 -21.72 -17.87
CA THR A 236 8.86 -22.83 -18.22
C THR A 236 7.64 -22.26 -18.96
N THR A 237 6.70 -23.11 -19.33
CA THR A 237 5.35 -22.71 -19.76
C THR A 237 4.38 -23.13 -18.67
N LEU A 238 3.44 -22.25 -18.31
CA LEU A 238 2.33 -22.63 -17.42
C LEU A 238 1.04 -22.85 -18.22
N SER A 239 0.29 -23.87 -17.83
CA SER A 239 -1.08 -24.13 -18.29
C SER A 239 -1.96 -24.55 -17.12
N GLY A 240 -3.00 -23.76 -16.82
CA GLY A 240 -3.82 -23.98 -15.63
C GLY A 240 -3.04 -23.77 -14.32
N GLY A 241 -1.93 -23.02 -14.35
CA GLY A 241 -1.00 -22.86 -13.23
C GLY A 241 0.07 -23.95 -13.08
N ASP A 242 -0.05 -25.08 -13.77
CA ASP A 242 0.97 -26.14 -13.74
C ASP A 242 2.10 -25.87 -14.73
N ALA A 243 3.33 -26.13 -14.29
CA ALA A 243 4.51 -26.02 -15.14
C ALA A 243 4.69 -27.24 -16.04
N GLU A 244 4.84 -27.02 -17.36
CA GLU A 244 5.14 -28.09 -18.33
C GLU A 244 6.49 -28.76 -18.02
N ASP A 245 7.51 -27.95 -17.75
CA ASP A 245 8.79 -28.40 -17.19
C ASP A 245 8.78 -28.18 -15.67
N PRO A 246 8.86 -29.24 -14.83
CA PRO A 246 8.78 -29.11 -13.38
C PRO A 246 9.87 -28.19 -12.81
N LEU A 247 9.45 -27.22 -12.00
CA LEU A 247 10.34 -26.35 -11.23
C LEU A 247 10.21 -26.68 -9.74
N ARG A 248 11.33 -26.95 -9.07
CA ARG A 248 11.36 -27.34 -7.65
C ARG A 248 11.55 -26.16 -6.71
N TRP A 249 10.68 -26.06 -5.70
CA TRP A 249 10.85 -25.14 -4.58
C TRP A 249 12.10 -25.49 -3.75
N GLY A 250 12.81 -24.46 -3.29
CA GLY A 250 14.05 -24.59 -2.51
C GLY A 250 15.29 -24.93 -3.33
N GLU A 251 15.14 -25.45 -4.55
CA GLU A 251 16.25 -25.78 -5.45
C GLU A 251 16.39 -24.76 -6.59
N GLN A 252 15.33 -24.61 -7.39
CA GLN A 252 15.34 -23.75 -8.58
C GLN A 252 14.65 -22.41 -8.29
N ILE A 253 13.55 -22.46 -7.54
CA ILE A 253 12.72 -21.31 -7.17
C ILE A 253 12.54 -21.25 -5.67
N LYS A 254 12.23 -20.07 -5.14
CA LYS A 254 11.98 -19.87 -3.70
C LYS A 254 10.98 -18.74 -3.45
N PRO A 255 10.39 -18.66 -2.23
CA PRO A 255 9.58 -17.51 -1.85
C PRO A 255 10.33 -16.19 -2.08
N GLY A 256 9.65 -15.24 -2.72
CA GLY A 256 10.21 -13.93 -3.09
C GLY A 256 10.86 -13.87 -4.47
N ASP A 257 11.10 -15.00 -5.13
CA ASP A 257 11.35 -14.98 -6.57
C ASP A 257 10.11 -14.47 -7.30
N VAL A 258 10.29 -13.89 -8.48
CA VAL A 258 9.24 -13.18 -9.22
C VAL A 258 8.92 -13.93 -10.50
N ILE A 259 7.64 -14.24 -10.71
CA ILE A 259 7.12 -14.86 -11.92
C ILE A 259 6.59 -13.80 -12.88
N ALA A 260 7.15 -13.72 -14.08
CA ALA A 260 6.66 -12.87 -15.17
C ALA A 260 6.08 -13.75 -16.28
N VAL A 261 4.89 -13.42 -16.78
CA VAL A 261 4.21 -14.17 -17.85
C VAL A 261 4.16 -13.38 -19.15
N ARG A 262 4.43 -14.09 -20.25
CA ARG A 262 4.14 -13.68 -21.61
C ARG A 262 2.98 -14.53 -22.13
N TYR A 263 1.83 -13.90 -22.29
CA TYR A 263 0.62 -14.57 -22.77
C TYR A 263 0.78 -15.10 -24.21
N PRO A 264 0.07 -16.17 -24.59
CA PRO A 264 0.07 -16.67 -25.96
C PRO A 264 -0.21 -15.56 -27.00
N GLY A 265 0.63 -15.49 -28.03
CA GLY A 265 0.52 -14.49 -29.11
C GLY A 265 1.05 -13.09 -28.75
N ALA A 266 1.49 -12.85 -27.52
CA ALA A 266 2.02 -11.57 -27.11
C ALA A 266 3.49 -11.36 -27.51
N ARG A 267 3.86 -10.09 -27.71
CA ARG A 267 5.23 -9.70 -28.09
C ARG A 267 6.21 -9.64 -26.92
N GLY A 268 5.73 -9.39 -25.70
CA GLY A 268 6.53 -9.23 -24.50
C GLY A 268 5.78 -9.67 -23.26
N PHE A 269 6.46 -9.73 -22.12
CA PHE A 269 5.87 -10.05 -20.82
C PHE A 269 4.92 -8.92 -20.37
N GLN A 270 3.74 -9.28 -19.86
CA GLN A 270 2.67 -8.30 -19.58
C GLN A 270 2.21 -8.29 -18.13
N HIS A 271 2.44 -9.37 -17.39
CA HIS A 271 2.03 -9.49 -16.01
C HIS A 271 3.13 -10.15 -15.18
N ILE A 272 3.19 -9.78 -13.91
CA ILE A 272 4.26 -10.15 -12.99
C ILE A 272 3.75 -10.23 -11.55
N GLY A 273 4.29 -11.17 -10.77
CA GLY A 273 3.96 -11.36 -9.36
C GLY A 273 5.09 -12.03 -8.59
N ALA A 274 5.07 -11.96 -7.27
CA ALA A 274 6.04 -12.64 -6.42
C ALA A 274 5.52 -14.01 -5.97
N LEU A 275 6.32 -15.05 -6.19
CA LEU A 275 6.07 -16.38 -5.66
C LEU A 275 6.03 -16.31 -4.12
N TYR A 276 4.90 -16.69 -3.53
CA TYR A 276 4.66 -16.51 -2.10
C TYR A 276 4.96 -17.78 -1.32
N ARG A 277 4.38 -18.91 -1.73
CA ARG A 277 4.53 -20.17 -0.99
C ARG A 277 4.12 -21.38 -1.82
N ASP A 278 4.86 -22.47 -1.65
CA ASP A 278 4.44 -23.85 -1.92
C ASP A 278 3.26 -24.21 -1.01
N ALA A 279 2.05 -24.15 -1.54
CA ALA A 279 0.85 -24.11 -0.70
C ALA A 279 0.22 -25.48 -0.47
N ASP A 280 0.44 -26.42 -1.37
CA ASP A 280 0.04 -27.82 -1.21
C ASP A 280 1.16 -28.70 -0.63
N GLY A 281 2.41 -28.21 -0.63
CA GLY A 281 3.56 -28.84 0.01
C GLY A 281 4.19 -29.95 -0.83
N ASP A 282 3.96 -29.97 -2.14
CA ASP A 282 4.47 -31.02 -3.04
C ASP A 282 5.91 -30.74 -3.54
N GLY A 283 6.45 -29.56 -3.26
CA GLY A 283 7.79 -29.13 -3.63
C GLY A 283 7.95 -28.75 -5.11
N LEU A 284 6.87 -28.63 -5.88
CA LEU A 284 6.84 -28.25 -7.28
C LEU A 284 6.07 -26.94 -7.48
N LEU A 285 6.40 -26.20 -8.55
CA LEU A 285 5.58 -25.08 -9.00
C LEU A 285 4.29 -25.61 -9.63
N SER A 286 3.18 -25.55 -8.91
CA SER A 286 1.90 -26.17 -9.29
C SER A 286 0.72 -25.19 -9.27
N GLU A 287 -0.42 -25.62 -9.80
CA GLU A 287 -1.66 -24.84 -9.78
C GLU A 287 -2.10 -24.36 -8.37
N GLY A 288 -1.71 -25.10 -7.33
CA GLY A 288 -2.09 -24.88 -5.94
C GLY A 288 -1.30 -23.77 -5.25
N ASP A 289 -0.12 -23.45 -5.77
CA ASP A 289 0.81 -22.50 -5.17
C ASP A 289 0.31 -21.08 -5.14
N LEU A 290 0.81 -20.32 -4.17
CA LEU A 290 0.39 -18.95 -3.96
C LEU A 290 1.36 -17.95 -4.59
N VAL A 291 0.77 -16.91 -5.19
CA VAL A 291 1.46 -15.76 -5.76
C VAL A 291 0.88 -14.47 -5.17
N ILE A 292 1.73 -13.53 -4.80
CA ILE A 292 1.33 -12.16 -4.49
C ILE A 292 1.47 -11.32 -5.75
N HIS A 293 0.37 -10.73 -6.21
CA HIS A 293 0.39 -9.92 -7.43
C HIS A 293 -0.66 -8.82 -7.40
N ALA A 294 -0.43 -7.79 -8.19
CA ALA A 294 -1.38 -6.72 -8.48
C ALA A 294 -1.63 -6.68 -10.00
N GLY A 295 -2.48 -5.78 -10.46
CA GLY A 295 -2.70 -5.55 -11.88
C GLY A 295 -3.78 -4.50 -12.07
N PRO A 296 -4.92 -4.82 -12.68
CA PRO A 296 -6.08 -3.94 -12.61
C PRO A 296 -6.73 -3.95 -11.23
N HIS A 297 -6.51 -5.02 -10.45
CA HIS A 297 -6.93 -5.13 -9.07
C HIS A 297 -5.81 -4.75 -8.09
N PRO A 298 -6.16 -4.37 -6.85
CA PRO A 298 -5.21 -4.23 -5.75
C PRO A 298 -4.31 -5.45 -5.56
N LEU A 299 -3.19 -5.25 -4.85
CA LEU A 299 -2.31 -6.34 -4.47
C LEU A 299 -3.10 -7.40 -3.68
N THR A 300 -2.98 -8.65 -4.08
CA THR A 300 -3.69 -9.78 -3.46
C THR A 300 -2.81 -11.03 -3.45
N VAL A 301 -3.22 -12.02 -2.67
CA VAL A 301 -2.70 -13.39 -2.72
C VAL A 301 -3.70 -14.25 -3.48
N SER A 302 -3.26 -14.93 -4.53
CA SER A 302 -4.08 -15.86 -5.30
C SER A 302 -3.33 -17.17 -5.50
N ARG A 303 -4.06 -18.23 -5.88
CA ARG A 303 -3.43 -19.45 -6.42
C ARG A 303 -2.91 -19.16 -7.82
N LEU A 304 -1.85 -19.85 -8.26
CA LEU A 304 -1.28 -19.64 -9.59
C LEU A 304 -2.31 -19.82 -10.71
N ARG A 305 -3.18 -20.83 -10.61
CA ARG A 305 -4.28 -21.05 -11.56
C ARG A 305 -5.28 -19.90 -11.66
N ASP A 306 -5.44 -19.13 -10.59
CA ASP A 306 -6.40 -18.03 -10.47
C ASP A 306 -5.70 -16.67 -10.73
N GLY A 307 -4.37 -16.63 -10.70
CA GLY A 307 -3.55 -15.41 -10.79
C GLY A 307 -3.27 -14.92 -12.22
N GLY A 308 -3.69 -15.67 -13.23
CA GLY A 308 -3.51 -15.31 -14.65
C GLY A 308 -2.06 -15.41 -15.11
N PHE A 309 -1.38 -16.51 -14.81
CA PHE A 309 0.02 -16.74 -15.20
C PHE A 309 0.21 -17.78 -16.32
N ASP A 310 -0.86 -18.15 -17.03
CA ASP A 310 -0.80 -19.09 -18.16
C ASP A 310 -0.05 -18.51 -19.38
N GLY A 311 0.93 -19.25 -19.89
CA GLY A 311 1.80 -18.83 -21.00
C GLY A 311 3.27 -19.09 -20.74
N GLU A 312 4.15 -18.45 -21.52
CA GLU A 312 5.59 -18.56 -21.26
C GLU A 312 5.94 -17.75 -20.02
N VAL A 313 6.49 -18.40 -19.01
CA VAL A 313 6.90 -17.74 -17.77
C VAL A 313 8.41 -17.71 -17.62
N ARG A 314 8.89 -16.64 -16.99
CA ARG A 314 10.27 -16.53 -16.51
C ARG A 314 10.24 -16.22 -15.03
N ILE A 315 11.09 -16.92 -14.29
CA ILE A 315 11.30 -16.68 -12.87
C ILE A 315 12.56 -15.82 -12.71
N LEU A 316 12.42 -14.70 -12.02
CA LEU A 316 13.43 -13.68 -11.79
C LEU A 316 13.74 -13.60 -10.29
N ARG A 317 14.93 -13.09 -9.94
CA ARG A 317 15.35 -12.94 -8.55
C ARG A 317 15.71 -11.49 -8.21
N PRO A 318 14.90 -10.79 -7.40
CA PRO A 318 15.20 -9.44 -6.91
C PRO A 318 16.44 -9.34 -6.04
#